data_AF-A0A3M1K6H7-F1
#
_entry.id   AF-A0A3M1K6H7-F1
#
_cell.length_a   1.000
_cell.length_b   1.000
_cell.length_c   1.000
_cell.angle_alpha   90.00
_cell.angle_beta   90.00
_cell.angle_gamma   90.00
#
_symmetry.space_group_name_H-M   'P 1'
#
loop_
_entity.id
_entity.type
_entity.pdbx_description
1 polymer ?
#
loop_
_entity_poly.entity_id
_entity_poly.type
_entity_poly.pdbx_seq_one_letter_code
_entity_poly.pdbx_strand_id
1 'polypeptide(L)'
;AHENAPTGEILCAGGGHYARAQMVESQGVTLGDKASAEAIAGRWTEIADMRGAEGFEMGAKQTEKFARRAMANLMSGRDGMGA
;
A
#
# COMPACT_ATOMS: atom_id res chain seq x y z
N ALA A 1 19.94 6.41 26.48
CA ALA A 1 19.49 5.63 25.31
C ALA A 1 20.72 4.98 24.68
N HIS A 2 20.65 3.73 24.24
CA HIS A 2 21.73 3.10 23.48
C HIS A 2 21.71 3.64 22.04
N GLU A 3 22.87 3.90 21.44
CA GLU A 3 22.98 4.51 20.11
C GLU A 3 22.31 3.67 19.00
N ASN A 4 22.30 2.35 19.15
CA ASN A 4 21.70 1.41 18.21
C ASN A 4 20.27 1.00 18.58
N ALA A 5 19.59 1.77 19.43
CA ALA A 5 18.19 1.46 19.77
C ALA A 5 17.28 1.72 18.56
N PRO A 6 16.36 0.80 18.22
CA PRO A 6 15.40 1.03 17.14
C PRO A 6 14.51 2.23 17.49
N THR A 7 14.24 3.07 16.49
CA THR A 7 13.42 4.28 16.62
C THR A 7 12.17 4.13 15.76
N GLY A 8 11.01 4.56 16.27
CA GLY A 8 9.76 4.50 15.52
C GLY A 8 9.11 3.12 15.43
N GLU A 9 9.64 2.14 16.17
CA GLU A 9 9.13 0.77 16.19
C GLU A 9 8.05 0.54 17.24
N ILE A 10 7.10 -0.34 16.92
CA ILE A 10 6.08 -0.81 17.87
C ILE A 10 6.51 -2.19 18.39
N LEU A 11 7.00 -2.23 19.63
CA LEU A 11 7.40 -3.45 20.30
C LEU A 11 6.26 -3.99 21.18
N CYS A 12 5.79 -5.19 20.89
CA CYS A 12 4.86 -5.96 21.72
C CYS A 12 5.65 -6.90 22.64
N ALA A 13 5.31 -6.93 23.92
CA ALA A 13 5.97 -7.80 24.90
C ALA A 13 4.98 -8.39 25.92
N GLY A 14 5.14 -9.67 26.28
CA GLY A 14 4.31 -10.32 27.30
C GLY A 14 4.71 -11.78 27.55
N GLY A 15 4.71 -12.23 28.81
CA GLY A 15 5.03 -13.62 29.18
C GLY A 15 6.44 -14.10 28.76
N GLY A 16 7.39 -13.17 28.56
CA GLY A 16 8.71 -13.47 28.00
C GLY A 16 8.78 -13.55 26.47
N HIS A 17 7.67 -13.27 25.76
CA HIS A 17 7.62 -13.19 24.30
C HIS A 17 7.74 -11.73 23.82
N TYR A 18 8.38 -11.53 22.66
CA TYR A 18 8.58 -10.24 22.03
C TYR A 18 8.24 -10.32 20.53
N ALA A 19 7.51 -9.34 20.03
CA ALA A 19 7.16 -9.23 18.62
C ALA A 19 7.18 -7.76 18.17
N ARG A 20 7.40 -7.54 16.87
CA ARG A 20 7.29 -6.22 16.23
C ARG A 20 5.95 -6.12 15.52
N ALA A 21 5.18 -5.08 15.81
CA ALA A 21 4.02 -4.71 15.02
C ALA A 21 4.41 -3.67 13.96
N GLN A 22 3.81 -3.76 12.77
CA GLN A 22 4.02 -2.81 11.68
C GLN A 22 2.74 -2.68 10.85
N MET A 23 2.52 -1.51 10.27
CA MET A 23 1.47 -1.31 9.27
C MET A 23 2.01 -1.61 7.87
N VAL A 24 1.21 -2.29 7.07
CA VAL A 24 1.47 -2.54 5.65
C VAL A 24 0.20 -2.23 4.86
N GLU A 25 0.34 -1.77 3.63
CA GLU A 25 -0.77 -1.41 2.75
C GLU A 25 -0.80 -2.33 1.54
N SER A 26 -1.98 -2.86 1.21
CA SER A 26 -2.21 -3.71 0.02
C SER A 26 -1.80 -3.00 -1.26
N GLN A 27 -1.65 -3.75 -2.34
CA GLN A 27 -1.25 -3.19 -3.63
C GLN A 27 -2.31 -2.24 -4.22
N GLY A 28 -3.58 -2.39 -3.83
CA GLY A 28 -4.72 -1.53 -4.20
C GLY A 28 -5.10 -1.63 -5.68
N VAL A 29 -6.05 -0.80 -6.09
CA VAL A 29 -6.50 -0.70 -7.49
C VAL A 29 -6.55 0.76 -7.94
N THR A 30 -6.33 1.01 -9.23
CA THR A 30 -6.57 2.32 -9.84
C THR A 30 -7.85 2.25 -10.68
N LEU A 31 -8.83 3.08 -10.33
CA LEU A 31 -10.12 3.16 -11.04
C LEU A 31 -10.20 4.34 -12.02
N GLY A 32 -9.27 5.30 -11.91
CA GLY A 32 -9.27 6.52 -12.72
C GLY A 32 -10.51 7.37 -12.51
N ASP A 33 -10.84 8.18 -13.53
CA ASP A 33 -11.90 9.20 -13.46
C ASP A 33 -13.33 8.62 -13.37
N LYS A 34 -13.48 7.29 -13.50
CA LYS A 34 -14.76 6.58 -13.40
C LYS A 34 -14.94 5.85 -12.06
N ALA A 35 -14.17 6.23 -11.04
CA ALA A 35 -14.33 5.66 -9.70
C ALA A 35 -15.75 5.93 -9.15
N SER A 36 -16.43 4.86 -8.75
CA SER A 36 -17.72 4.91 -8.06
C SER A 36 -17.72 3.97 -6.85
N ALA A 37 -18.67 4.13 -5.94
CA ALA A 37 -18.81 3.23 -4.79
C ALA A 37 -19.03 1.77 -5.22
N GLU A 38 -19.83 1.56 -6.28
CA GLU A 38 -20.10 0.25 -6.86
C GLU A 38 -18.85 -0.37 -7.46
N ALA A 39 -18.03 0.42 -8.16
CA ALA A 39 -16.76 -0.05 -8.72
C ALA A 39 -15.76 -0.46 -7.63
N ILE A 40 -15.73 0.27 -6.51
CA ILE A 40 -14.92 -0.08 -5.33
C ILE A 40 -15.43 -1.38 -4.70
N ALA A 41 -16.74 -1.48 -4.46
CA ALA A 41 -17.35 -2.67 -3.87
C ALA A 41 -17.13 -3.92 -4.74
N GLY A 42 -17.29 -3.80 -6.06
CA GLY A 42 -17.08 -4.89 -7.01
C GLY A 42 -15.63 -5.39 -7.09
N ARG A 43 -14.64 -4.56 -6.68
CA ARG A 43 -13.22 -4.92 -6.65
C ARG A 43 -12.65 -5.05 -5.24
N TRP A 44 -13.50 -5.14 -4.22
CA TRP A 44 -13.06 -5.16 -2.82
C TRP A 44 -12.06 -6.28 -2.52
N THR A 45 -12.27 -7.47 -3.10
CA THR A 45 -11.34 -8.61 -2.93
C THR A 45 -9.93 -8.29 -3.41
N GLU A 46 -9.77 -7.54 -4.51
CA GLU A 46 -8.46 -7.12 -5.03
C GLU A 46 -7.86 -5.98 -4.18
N ILE A 47 -8.69 -5.04 -3.74
CA ILE A 47 -8.29 -3.96 -2.83
C ILE A 47 -7.77 -4.53 -1.50
N ALA A 48 -8.41 -5.55 -0.97
CA ALA A 48 -8.06 -6.20 0.29
C ALA A 48 -6.97 -7.27 0.17
N ASP A 49 -6.48 -7.55 -1.05
CA ASP A 49 -5.44 -8.55 -1.26
C ASP A 49 -4.08 -8.05 -0.75
N MET A 50 -3.59 -8.69 0.31
CA MET A 50 -2.34 -8.34 0.96
C MET A 50 -1.11 -8.96 0.28
N ARG A 51 -1.26 -9.70 -0.82
CA ARG A 51 -0.12 -10.18 -1.61
C ARG A 51 0.66 -8.98 -2.14
N GLY A 52 1.96 -8.95 -1.80
CA GLY A 52 2.83 -7.83 -2.14
C GLY A 52 2.56 -6.55 -1.34
N ALA A 53 1.86 -6.60 -0.20
CA ALA A 53 1.67 -5.43 0.64
C ALA A 53 3.02 -4.77 1.02
N GLU A 54 3.03 -3.44 1.07
CA GLU A 54 4.22 -2.63 1.30
C GLU A 54 4.08 -1.87 2.63
N GLY A 55 5.12 -1.87 3.46
CA GLY A 55 5.23 -0.98 4.62
C GLY A 55 5.87 0.35 4.21
N PHE A 56 5.55 1.42 4.95
CA PHE A 56 6.12 2.75 4.70
C PHE A 56 6.86 3.28 5.92
N GLU A 57 8.14 3.61 5.74
CA GLU A 57 8.96 4.18 6.80
C GLU A 57 8.68 5.67 7.03
N MET A 58 8.13 6.36 6.01
CA MET A 58 7.85 7.79 6.02
C MET A 58 6.54 8.06 5.29
N GLY A 59 5.75 9.04 5.76
CA GLY A 59 4.44 9.36 5.18
C GLY A 59 4.47 9.66 3.67
N ALA A 60 5.53 10.31 3.18
CA ALA A 60 5.68 10.64 1.76
C ALA A 60 5.74 9.40 0.84
N LYS A 61 6.15 8.24 1.35
CA LYS A 61 6.26 7.00 0.57
C LYS A 61 4.90 6.46 0.12
N GLN A 62 3.85 6.72 0.90
CA GLN A 62 2.49 6.36 0.53
C GLN A 62 2.01 7.19 -0.66
N THR A 63 2.26 8.50 -0.65
CA THR A 63 2.01 9.39 -1.79
C THR A 63 2.79 8.97 -3.04
N GLU A 64 4.08 8.63 -2.89
CA GLU A 64 4.93 8.13 -3.99
C GLU A 64 4.34 6.86 -4.63
N LYS A 65 3.87 5.91 -3.82
CA LYS A 65 3.17 4.72 -4.31
C LYS A 65 1.95 5.09 -5.12
N PHE A 66 1.09 5.98 -4.62
CA PHE A 66 -0.13 6.37 -5.34
C PHE A 66 0.18 7.05 -6.67
N ALA A 67 1.19 7.93 -6.72
CA ALA A 67 1.65 8.53 -7.95
C ALA A 67 2.17 7.49 -8.95
N ARG A 68 3.02 6.55 -8.49
CA ARG A 68 3.53 5.43 -9.30
C ARG A 68 2.39 4.58 -9.89
N ARG A 69 1.36 4.27 -9.08
CA ARG A 69 0.19 3.49 -9.53
C ARG A 69 -0.63 4.21 -10.57
N ALA A 70 -0.93 5.49 -10.34
CA ALA A 70 -1.68 6.30 -11.29
C ALA A 70 -0.94 6.44 -12.63
N MET A 71 0.39 6.66 -12.59
CA MET A 71 1.22 6.71 -13.80
C MET A 71 1.23 5.37 -14.55
N ALA A 72 1.40 4.25 -13.84
CA ALA A 72 1.38 2.92 -14.45
C ALA A 72 0.04 2.65 -15.16
N ASN A 73 -1.08 3.05 -14.56
CA ASN A 73 -2.41 2.94 -15.15
C ASN A 73 -2.60 3.83 -16.40
N LEU A 74 -2.01 5.04 -16.40
CA LEU A 74 -2.03 5.92 -17.56
C LEU A 74 -1.22 5.35 -18.73
N MET A 75 -0.06 4.75 -18.44
CA MET A 75 0.79 4.14 -19.45
C MET A 75 0.18 2.87 -20.03
N SER A 76 -0.41 2.00 -19.21
CA SER A 76 -1.09 0.79 -19.70
C SER A 76 -2.35 1.11 -20.51
N GLY A 77 -3.01 2.24 -20.25
CA GLY A 77 -4.15 2.73 -21.05
C GLY A 77 -3.78 3.28 -22.44
N ARG A 78 -2.51 3.62 -22.69
CA ARG A 78 -2.04 4.14 -24.00
C ARG A 78 -1.74 3.06 -25.04
N ASP A 79 -1.55 1.81 -24.60
CA ASP A 79 -1.23 0.69 -25.50
C ASP A 79 -2.49 0.04 -26.12
N GLY A 80 -3.69 0.51 -25.77
CA GLY A 80 -4.98 0.02 -26.29
C GLY A 80 -5.64 0.90 -27.36
N MET A 81 -5.04 2.05 -27.71
CA MET A 81 -5.51 2.92 -28.81
C MET A 81 -4.57 2.77 -30.02
N GLY A 82 -4.50 1.55 -30.54
CA GLY A 82 -3.65 1.16 -31.65
C GLY A 82 -4.30 0.08 -32.50
N ALA A 83 -5.48 0.37 -33.04
CA ALA A 83 -6.07 -0.25 -34.23
C ALA A 83 -7.28 0.60 -34.68
#